data_AF-A0A939FBC1-F1
#
_entry.id   AF-A0A939FBC1-F1
#
_cell.length_a   1.000
_cell.length_b   1.000
_cell.length_c   1.000
_cell.angle_alpha   90.00
_cell.angle_beta   90.00
_cell.angle_gamma   90.00
#
_symmetry.space_group_name_H-M   'P 1'
#
loop_
_entity.id
_entity.type
_entity.pdbx_description
1 polymer ?
#
loop_
_entity_poly.entity_id
_entity_poly.type
_entity_poly.pdbx_seq_one_letter_code
_entity_poly.pdbx_strand_id
1 'polypeptide(L)'
;MGEAPKENLAVATVQVRCPACRREHTYAAPVYPCACGAPVAPPLDRAAAPQPITHRTWSEGWVRVHCEACGRQDDWPQPELGCGCGTVLGIPVQPVRAALPVRTESAPPPPPPAHI
;
A
#
# COMPACT_ATOMS: atom_id res chain seq x y z
N MET A 1 21.62 -26.73 7.81
CA MET A 1 21.00 -25.55 8.44
C MET A 1 21.20 -24.41 7.46
N GLY A 2 20.28 -24.29 6.50
CA GLY A 2 20.41 -23.35 5.38
C GLY A 2 20.11 -21.94 5.87
N GLU A 3 21.14 -21.10 5.90
CA GLU A 3 20.95 -19.66 6.03
C GLU A 3 20.22 -19.20 4.76
N ALA A 4 18.95 -18.81 4.91
CA ALA A 4 18.26 -18.05 3.90
C ALA A 4 19.12 -16.81 3.56
N PRO A 5 19.19 -16.39 2.29
CA PRO A 5 19.87 -15.15 1.97
C PRO A 5 19.27 -14.05 2.83
N LYS A 6 20.10 -13.44 3.69
CA LYS A 6 19.86 -12.11 4.25
C LYS A 6 19.99 -11.11 3.11
N GLU A 7 19.23 -11.29 2.04
CA GLU A 7 19.06 -10.26 1.05
C GLU A 7 18.32 -9.16 1.79
N ASN A 8 19.10 -8.11 2.02
CA ASN A 8 18.78 -6.92 2.76
C ASN A 8 17.51 -6.31 2.17
N LEU A 9 16.34 -6.79 2.57
CA LEU A 9 15.11 -6.06 2.43
C LEU A 9 15.36 -4.82 3.28
N ALA A 10 15.81 -3.77 2.62
CA ALA A 10 16.00 -2.48 3.23
C ALA A 10 14.60 -2.05 3.65
N VAL A 11 14.20 -2.42 4.88
CA VAL A 11 12.94 -1.99 5.47
C VAL A 11 13.02 -0.48 5.43
N ALA A 12 12.20 0.12 4.58
CA ALA A 12 12.27 1.55 4.36
C ALA A 12 11.96 2.26 5.68
N THR A 13 12.97 2.90 6.26
CA THR A 13 12.79 3.79 7.39
C THR A 13 12.51 5.20 6.87
N VAL A 14 11.56 5.88 7.50
CA VAL A 14 11.19 7.26 7.16
C VAL A 14 11.06 8.09 8.43
N GLN A 15 11.46 9.36 8.33
CA GLN A 15 11.23 10.34 9.39
C GLN A 15 9.82 10.91 9.22
N VAL A 16 9.00 10.76 10.25
CA VAL A 16 7.59 11.15 10.27
C VAL A 16 7.43 12.24 11.30
N ARG A 17 6.94 13.41 10.86
CA ARG A 17 6.64 14.51 11.77
C ARG A 17 5.15 14.55 12.07
N CYS A 18 4.78 14.50 13.35
CA CYS A 18 3.39 14.60 13.76
C CYS A 18 2.83 16.00 13.43
N PRO A 19 1.74 16.14 12.66
CA PRO A 19 1.14 17.44 12.37
C PRO A 19 0.54 18.11 13.62
N ALA A 20 0.12 17.33 14.63
CA ALA A 20 -0.49 17.86 15.85
C ALA A 20 0.54 18.41 16.86
N CYS A 21 1.56 17.62 17.22
CA CYS A 21 2.54 18.00 18.25
C CYS A 21 3.94 18.30 17.71
N ARG A 22 4.14 18.17 16.39
CA ARG A 22 5.39 18.47 15.67
C ARG A 22 6.61 17.62 16.06
N ARG A 23 6.45 16.61 16.90
CA ARG A 23 7.48 15.60 17.21
C ARG A 23 7.84 14.79 15.99
N GLU A 24 9.13 14.47 15.88
CA GLU A 24 9.67 13.59 14.87
C GLU A 24 9.73 12.16 15.40
N HIS A 25 9.42 11.22 14.53
CA HIS A 25 9.44 9.79 14.80
C HIS A 25 10.15 9.07 13.66
N THR A 26 10.91 8.05 14.00
CA THR A 26 11.43 7.11 13.00
C THR A 26 10.41 5.98 12.85
N TYR A 27 9.86 5.83 11.65
CA TYR A 27 8.94 4.75 11.31
C TYR A 27 9.65 3.74 10.41
N ALA A 28 9.54 2.45 10.74
CA ALA A 28 9.99 1.35 9.91
C ALA A 28 8.77 0.67 9.29
N ALA A 29 8.77 0.48 7.97
CA ALA A 29 7.67 -0.21 7.30
C ALA A 29 7.50 -1.64 7.84
N PRO A 30 6.26 -2.10 8.12
CA PRO A 30 6.02 -3.49 8.47
C PRO A 30 6.33 -4.39 7.28
N VAL A 31 6.83 -5.59 7.57
CA VAL A 31 7.10 -6.63 6.56
C VAL A 31 6.06 -7.73 6.73
N TYR A 32 5.41 -8.10 5.63
CA TYR A 32 4.41 -9.15 5.59
C TYR A 32 4.84 -10.29 4.66
N PRO A 33 4.45 -11.55 4.95
CA PRO A 33 4.72 -12.66 4.05
C PRO A 33 3.73 -12.64 2.89
N CYS A 34 4.21 -12.48 1.65
CA CYS A 34 3.39 -12.73 0.48
C CYS A 34 3.02 -14.23 0.39
N ALA A 35 1.93 -14.56 -0.31
CA ALA A 35 1.52 -15.95 -0.54
C ALA A 35 2.61 -16.80 -1.26
N CYS A 36 3.54 -16.18 -2.00
CA CYS A 36 4.69 -16.87 -2.59
C CYS A 36 5.84 -17.14 -1.60
N GLY A 37 5.75 -16.64 -0.36
CA GLY A 37 6.78 -16.74 0.67
C GLY A 37 7.78 -15.58 0.69
N ALA A 38 7.80 -14.72 -0.33
CA ALA A 38 8.67 -13.55 -0.35
C ALA A 38 8.21 -12.47 0.65
N PRO A 39 9.13 -11.81 1.35
CA PRO A 39 8.78 -10.71 2.24
C PRO A 39 8.40 -9.47 1.42
N VAL A 40 7.29 -8.82 1.78
CA VAL A 40 6.83 -7.58 1.13
C VAL A 40 6.68 -6.47 2.16
N ALA A 41 7.11 -5.27 1.80
CA ALA A 41 6.93 -4.06 2.59
C ALA A 41 6.17 -3.01 1.77
N PRO A 42 5.21 -2.28 2.36
CA PRO A 42 4.53 -1.20 1.65
C PRO A 42 5.53 -0.13 1.20
N PRO A 43 5.49 0.32 -0.06
CA PRO A 43 6.37 1.38 -0.54
C PRO A 43 5.95 2.70 0.11
N LEU A 44 6.70 3.18 1.11
CA LEU A 44 6.37 4.42 1.79
C LEU A 44 6.60 5.63 0.88
N ASP A 45 5.67 6.57 0.86
CA ASP A 45 5.82 7.85 0.17
C ASP A 45 6.48 8.86 1.11
N ARG A 46 7.75 9.20 0.83
CA ARG A 46 8.53 10.13 1.66
C ARG A 46 8.21 11.60 1.41
N ALA A 47 7.55 11.90 0.29
CA ALA A 47 7.22 13.27 -0.10
C ALA A 47 5.85 13.69 0.44
N ALA A 48 4.94 12.73 0.61
CA ALA A 48 3.62 12.95 1.17
C ALA A 48 3.68 13.20 2.69
N ALA A 49 2.85 14.12 3.16
CA ALA A 49 2.73 14.40 4.59
C ALA A 49 1.86 13.34 5.29
N PRO A 50 2.26 12.87 6.49
CA PRO A 50 1.43 11.99 7.29
C PRO A 50 0.13 12.71 7.71
N GLN A 51 -0.99 12.01 7.62
CA GLN A 51 -2.31 12.54 7.95
C GLN A 51 -2.79 11.93 9.28
N PRO A 52 -3.43 12.71 10.16
CA PRO A 52 -4.07 12.15 11.35
C PRO A 52 -5.27 11.29 10.94
N ILE A 53 -5.33 10.06 11.44
CA ILE A 53 -6.50 9.20 11.31
C ILE A 53 -7.50 9.58 12.41
N THR A 54 -8.54 10.31 12.03
CA THR A 54 -9.64 10.69 12.93
C THR A 54 -10.83 9.75 12.80
N HIS A 55 -11.02 9.14 11.63
CA HIS A 55 -12.05 8.16 11.34
C HIS A 55 -11.47 7.14 10.37
N ARG A 56 -11.62 5.84 10.67
CA ARG A 56 -11.16 4.77 9.77
C ARG A 56 -12.38 4.20 9.05
N THR A 57 -12.53 4.50 7.77
CA THR A 57 -13.42 3.69 6.93
C THR A 57 -12.75 2.38 6.56
N TRP A 58 -13.54 1.36 6.19
CA TRP A 58 -13.00 0.08 5.73
C TRP A 58 -11.96 0.27 4.62
N SER A 59 -12.24 1.13 3.63
CA SER A 59 -11.35 1.39 2.49
C SER A 59 -10.04 2.10 2.87
N GLU A 60 -10.03 2.93 3.91
CA GLU A 60 -8.83 3.61 4.41
C GLU A 60 -7.93 2.70 5.25
N GLY A 61 -8.43 1.52 5.65
CA GLY A 61 -7.69 0.55 6.44
C GLY A 61 -6.74 -0.34 5.63
N TRP A 62 -6.74 -0.26 4.30
CA TRP A 62 -6.02 -1.18 3.42
C TRP A 62 -5.21 -0.45 2.34
N VAL A 63 -4.00 -0.94 2.08
CA VAL A 63 -3.10 -0.50 1.02
C VAL A 63 -2.75 -1.65 0.10
N ARG A 64 -2.69 -1.39 -1.20
CA ARG A 64 -2.20 -2.36 -2.16
C ARG A 64 -0.68 -2.37 -2.18
N VAL A 65 -0.08 -3.54 -2.10
CA VAL A 65 1.37 -3.73 -2.20
C VAL A 65 1.68 -4.68 -3.34
N HIS A 66 2.67 -4.32 -4.16
CA HIS A 66 3.17 -5.16 -5.24
C HIS A 66 4.36 -5.99 -4.75
N CYS A 67 4.33 -7.29 -4.99
CA CYS A 67 5.45 -8.17 -4.71
C CYS A 67 6.44 -8.17 -5.89
N GLU A 68 7.65 -7.67 -5.67
CA GLU A 68 8.71 -7.66 -6.71
C GLU A 68 9.17 -9.07 -7.11
N ALA A 69 8.93 -10.09 -6.28
CA ALA A 69 9.34 -11.46 -6.57
C ALA A 69 8.36 -12.24 -7.48
N CYS A 70 7.04 -12.03 -7.31
CA CYS A 70 6.02 -12.79 -8.06
C CYS A 70 5.04 -11.92 -8.86
N GLY A 71 5.12 -10.59 -8.74
CA GLY A 71 4.27 -9.64 -9.43
C GLY A 71 2.84 -9.49 -8.88
N ARG A 72 2.50 -10.23 -7.81
CA ARG A 72 1.15 -10.19 -7.22
C ARG A 72 0.91 -8.86 -6.51
N GLN A 73 -0.32 -8.38 -6.61
CA GLN A 73 -0.81 -7.25 -5.83
C GLN A 73 -1.78 -7.78 -4.77
N ASP A 74 -1.47 -7.56 -3.50
CA ASP A 74 -2.32 -7.93 -2.37
C ASP A 74 -2.60 -6.71 -1.49
N ASP A 75 -3.76 -6.72 -0.84
CA ASP A 75 -4.18 -5.65 0.07
C ASP A 75 -3.70 -5.98 1.50
N TRP A 76 -2.96 -5.05 2.10
CA TRP A 76 -2.38 -5.15 3.44
C TRP A 76 -2.86 -4.02 4.33
N PRO A 77 -2.80 -4.16 5.67
CA PRO A 77 -3.20 -3.10 6.58
C PRO A 77 -2.45 -1.79 6.31
N GLN A 78 -3.18 -0.67 6.32
CA GLN A 78 -2.61 0.67 6.22
C GLN A 78 -1.52 0.86 7.30
N PRO A 79 -0.31 1.31 6.92
CA PRO A 79 0.75 1.69 7.84
C PRO A 79 0.32 2.81 8.81
N GLU A 80 0.50 2.59 10.11
CA GLU A 80 0.05 3.51 11.16
C GLU A 80 1.13 3.78 12.21
N LEU A 81 1.21 5.01 12.68
CA LEU A 81 2.09 5.43 13.77
C LEU A 81 1.28 6.07 14.90
N GLY A 82 1.33 5.46 16.08
CA GLY A 82 0.84 6.06 17.31
C GLY A 82 1.82 7.09 17.85
N CYS A 83 1.43 8.36 17.90
CA CYS A 83 2.22 9.39 18.56
C CYS A 83 1.86 9.44 20.05
N GLY A 84 2.85 9.62 20.92
CA GLY A 84 2.64 9.77 22.37
C GLY A 84 1.80 11.00 22.79
N CYS A 85 1.40 11.87 21.86
CA CYS A 85 0.41 12.93 22.10
C CYS A 85 -1.05 12.46 21.98
N GLY A 86 -1.28 11.20 21.59
CA GLY A 86 -2.62 10.63 21.40
C GLY A 86 -3.12 10.63 19.95
N THR A 87 -2.36 11.18 19.00
CA THR A 87 -2.71 11.15 17.57
C THR A 87 -2.19 9.87 16.90
N VAL A 88 -3.04 9.20 16.12
CA VAL A 88 -2.63 8.13 15.21
C VAL A 88 -2.43 8.72 13.81
N LEU A 89 -1.29 8.45 13.20
CA LEU A 89 -0.93 8.95 11.87
C LEU A 89 -0.99 7.82 10.86
N GLY A 90 -1.67 8.05 9.75
CA GLY A 90 -1.54 7.20 8.56
C GLY A 90 -0.23 7.55 7.86
N ILE A 91 0.66 6.57 7.71
CA ILE A 91 1.90 6.74 6.97
C ILE A 91 1.58 6.59 5.48
N PRO A 92 1.84 7.61 4.65
CA PRO A 92 1.48 7.57 3.25
C PRO A 92 2.30 6.51 2.52
N VAL A 93 1.63 5.79 1.64
CA VAL A 93 2.24 4.79 0.76
C VAL A 93 2.13 5.28 -0.68
N GLN A 94 3.11 4.93 -1.50
CA GLN A 94 3.02 5.18 -2.92
C GLN A 94 1.87 4.35 -3.49
N PRO A 95 0.94 4.96 -4.22
CA PRO A 95 -0.12 4.20 -4.86
C PRO A 95 0.51 3.24 -5.86
N VAL A 96 0.24 1.94 -5.69
CA VAL A 96 0.52 0.97 -6.75
C VAL A 96 -0.33 1.39 -7.93
N ARG A 97 0.32 1.82 -9.02
CA ARG A 97 -0.37 2.15 -10.26
C ARG A 97 -1.12 0.89 -10.68
N ALA A 98 -2.44 0.88 -10.46
CA ALA A 98 -3.28 -0.12 -11.08
C ALA A 98 -3.04 0.03 -12.58
N ALA A 99 -2.65 -1.06 -13.25
CA ALA A 99 -2.72 -1.09 -14.69
C ALA A 99 -4.16 -0.69 -15.03
N LEU A 100 -4.32 0.44 -15.74
CA LEU A 100 -5.64 0.86 -16.20
C LEU A 100 -6.24 -0.36 -16.89
N PRO A 101 -7.48 -0.79 -16.54
CA PRO A 101 -8.09 -1.86 -17.29
C PRO A 101 -8.11 -1.39 -18.73
N VAL A 102 -7.37 -2.10 -19.60
CA VAL A 102 -7.52 -1.90 -21.03
C VAL A 102 -9.01 -2.09 -21.27
N ARG A 103 -9.70 -1.02 -21.67
CA ARG A 103 -11.03 -1.14 -22.21
C ARG A 103 -10.84 -1.94 -23.48
N THR A 104 -10.96 -3.27 -23.40
CA THR A 104 -11.28 -4.06 -24.57
C THR A 104 -12.59 -3.47 -25.06
N GLU A 105 -12.51 -2.73 -26.16
CA GLU A 105 -13.64 -2.22 -26.93
C GLU A 105 -14.67 -3.35 -27.00
N SER A 106 -15.72 -3.24 -26.21
CA SER A 106 -16.86 -4.15 -26.30
C SER A 106 -17.49 -3.85 -27.64
N ALA A 107 -17.26 -4.73 -28.61
CA ALA A 107 -17.88 -4.65 -29.92
C ALA A 107 -19.38 -4.30 -29.78
N PRO A 108 -19.92 -3.40 -30.63
CA PRO A 108 -21.31 -3.00 -30.53
C PRO A 108 -22.21 -4.24 -30.65
N PRO A 109 -23.33 -4.31 -29.90
CA PRO A 109 -24.25 -5.43 -30.00
C PRO A 109 -24.74 -5.56 -31.46
N PRO A 110 -24.91 -6.78 -31.99
CA PRO A 110 -25.42 -6.96 -33.34
C PRO A 110 -26.82 -6.31 -33.45
N PRO A 111 -27.19 -5.75 -34.61
CA PRO A 111 -28.51 -5.17 -34.79
C PRO A 111 -29.59 -6.24 -34.57
N PRO A 112 -30.77 -5.85 -34.04
CA PRO A 112 -31.88 -6.79 -33.86
C PRO A 112 -32.31 -7.37 -35.22
N PRO A 113 -32.83 -8.61 -35.25
CA PRO A 113 -33.31 -9.22 -36.49
C PRO A 113 -34.44 -8.38 -37.09
N ALA A 114 -34.28 -8.03 -38.36
CA ALA A 114 -35.35 -7.40 -39.14
C ALA A 114 -36.43 -8.45 -39.42
N HIS A 115 -37.59 -8.31 -38.80
CA HIS A 115 -38.77 -9.08 -39.17
C HIS A 115 -39.35 -8.49 -40.46
N ILE A 116 -39.44 -9.31 -41.51
CA ILE A 116 -40.13 -9.05 -42.79
C ILE A 116 -41.53 -9.63 -42.70
#